data_AF-A0A3D4UNB1-F1
#
_entry.id   AF-A0A3D4UNB1-F1
#
_cell.length_a   1.000
_cell.length_b   1.000
_cell.length_c   1.000
_cell.angle_alpha   90.00
_cell.angle_beta   90.00
_cell.angle_gamma   90.00
#
_symmetry.space_group_name_H-M   'P 1'
#
loop_
_entity.id
_entity.type
_entity.pdbx_description
1 polymer ?
#
loop_
_entity_poly.entity_id
_entity_poly.type
_entity_poly.pdbx_seq_one_letter_code
_entity_poly.pdbx_strand_id
1 'polypeptide(L)' 'IACIGAINESLVPPTINIDNLDDGFDQIDIVANQPREMSVKHVMNNTFGFGGHNVTLICSKYEG' A
#
# COMPACT_ATOMS: atom_id res chain seq x y z
N ILE A 1 -10.45 -1.43 -2.89
CA ILE A 1 -10.35 -2.57 -3.84
C ILE A 1 -8.90 -3.04 -3.99
N ALA A 2 -7.93 -2.19 -4.38
CA ALA A 2 -6.53 -2.60 -4.55
C ALA A 2 -5.89 -3.25 -3.30
N CYS A 3 -6.08 -2.70 -2.09
CA CYS A 3 -5.56 -3.32 -0.86
C CYS A 3 -6.15 -4.71 -0.57
N ILE A 4 -7.40 -4.97 -0.97
CA ILE A 4 -8.02 -6.29 -0.87
C ILE A 4 -7.39 -7.25 -1.89
N GLY A 5 -7.13 -6.76 -3.11
CA GLY A 5 -6.36 -7.49 -4.13
C GLY A 5 -4.99 -7.93 -3.59
N ALA A 6 -4.26 -7.02 -2.93
CA ALA A 6 -2.96 -7.33 -2.33
C ALA A 6 -3.02 -8.46 -1.27
N ILE A 7 -4.08 -8.50 -0.47
CA ILE A 7 -4.34 -9.60 0.48
C ILE A 7 -4.58 -10.92 -0.27
N ASN A 8 -5.47 -10.90 -1.26
CA ASN A 8 -5.91 -12.11 -1.95
C ASN A 8 -4.81 -12.73 -2.81
N GLU A 9 -4.03 -11.90 -3.50
CA GLU A 9 -2.98 -12.32 -4.43
C GLU A 9 -1.61 -12.43 -3.76
N SER A 10 -1.45 -11.93 -2.52
CA SER A 10 -0.15 -11.85 -1.84
C SER A 10 0.91 -11.12 -2.69
N LEU A 11 0.45 -10.07 -3.39
CA LEU A 11 1.25 -9.26 -4.29
C LEU A 11 0.98 -7.78 -4.01
N VAL A 12 2.01 -7.04 -3.63
CA VAL A 12 1.91 -5.59 -3.43
C VAL A 12 2.20 -4.88 -4.75
N PRO A 13 1.28 -4.03 -5.24
CA PRO A 13 1.47 -3.33 -6.50
C PRO A 13 2.60 -2.30 -6.40
N PRO A 14 3.27 -1.98 -7.52
CA PRO A 14 4.31 -0.97 -7.52
C PRO A 14 3.73 0.44 -7.46
N THR A 15 4.52 1.35 -6.91
CA THR A 15 4.46 2.77 -7.26
C THR A 15 5.38 2.98 -8.45
N ILE A 16 4.78 3.23 -9.62
CA ILE A 16 5.51 3.39 -10.89
C ILE A 16 6.17 4.77 -11.00
N ASN A 17 7.15 4.88 -11.90
CA ASN A 17 7.88 6.11 -12.24
C ASN A 17 8.68 6.71 -11.08
N ILE A 18 9.19 5.87 -10.17
CA ILE A 18 10.11 6.31 -9.12
C ILE A 18 11.54 5.98 -9.55
N ASP A 19 12.22 6.94 -10.17
CA ASP A 19 13.64 6.79 -10.54
C ASP A 19 14.57 7.27 -9.42
N ASN A 20 14.16 8.31 -8.69
CA ASN A 20 14.86 8.85 -7.53
C ASN A 20 13.83 9.16 -6.44
N LEU A 21 14.09 8.72 -5.21
CA LEU A 21 13.29 9.10 -4.05
C LEU A 21 13.68 10.49 -3.58
N ASP A 22 12.70 11.24 -3.07
CA ASP A 22 12.96 12.53 -2.44
C ASP A 22 13.77 12.36 -1.15
N ASP A 23 14.59 13.38 -0.83
CA ASP A 23 15.39 13.41 0.38
C ASP A 23 14.51 13.21 1.64
N GLY A 24 14.91 12.29 2.51
CA GLY A 24 14.22 11.96 3.76
C GLY A 24 13.16 10.85 3.67
N PHE A 25 12.96 10.25 2.48
CA PHE A 25 12.08 9.08 2.29
C PHE A 25 12.84 7.75 2.22
N ASP A 26 14.15 7.75 2.47
CA ASP A 26 15.04 6.58 2.45
C ASP A 26 14.71 5.54 3.53
N GLN A 27 14.03 5.96 4.59
CA GLN A 27 13.61 5.08 5.69
C GLN A 27 12.26 4.37 5.44
N ILE A 28 11.54 4.75 4.38
CA ILE A 28 10.24 4.15 4.04
C ILE A 28 10.44 3.13 2.92
N ASP A 29 9.99 1.91 3.14
CA ASP A 29 10.03 0.85 2.14
C ASP A 29 8.93 1.04 1.10
N ILE A 30 9.26 1.76 0.03
CA ILE A 30 8.38 1.99 -1.12
C ILE A 30 8.62 0.89 -2.16
N VAL A 31 7.56 0.19 -2.56
CA VAL A 31 7.60 -0.81 -3.64
C VAL A 31 7.69 -0.07 -4.99
N ALA A 32 8.90 0.30 -5.40
CA ALA A 32 9.15 1.11 -6.60
C ALA A 32 9.23 0.28 -7.88
N ASN A 33 8.50 0.70 -8.93
CA ASN A 33 8.53 0.24 -10.32
C ASN A 33 8.19 -1.22 -10.62
N GLN A 34 8.43 -2.15 -9.68
CA GLN A 34 8.15 -3.57 -9.83
C GLN A 34 7.28 -4.07 -8.67
N PRO A 35 6.23 -4.86 -8.94
CA PRO A 35 5.43 -5.45 -7.88
C PRO A 35 6.29 -6.35 -6.98
N ARG A 36 5.88 -6.49 -5.72
CA ARG A 36 6.58 -7.33 -4.75
C ARG A 36 5.66 -8.41 -4.22
N GLU A 37 6.05 -9.67 -4.39
CA GLU A 37 5.41 -10.80 -3.73
C GLU A 37 5.70 -10.75 -2.23
N MET A 38 4.65 -10.78 -1.41
CA MET A 38 4.78 -10.89 0.04
C MET A 38 3.47 -11.38 0.66
N SER A 39 3.57 -12.10 1.78
CA SER A 39 2.38 -12.49 2.54
C SER A 39 1.72 -11.26 3.16
N VAL A 40 0.53 -10.91 2.68
CA VAL A 40 -0.24 -9.77 3.18
C VAL A 40 -1.43 -10.28 3.99
N LYS A 41 -1.36 -10.13 5.32
CA LYS A 41 -2.45 -10.49 6.24
C LYS A 41 -3.35 -9.32 6.59
N HIS A 42 -2.75 -8.14 6.72
CA HIS A 42 -3.44 -6.91 7.09
C HIS A 42 -2.98 -5.78 6.18
N VAL A 43 -3.90 -4.88 5.87
CA VAL A 43 -3.62 -3.68 5.08
C VAL A 43 -4.26 -2.47 5.74
N MET A 44 -3.62 -1.31 5.57
CA MET A 44 -4.16 -0.02 5.92
C MET A 44 -4.38 0.79 4.64
N ASN A 45 -5.58 1.33 4.45
CA ASN A 45 -5.90 2.24 3.36
C ASN A 45 -6.24 3.61 3.93
N ASN A 46 -5.39 4.60 3.63
CA ASN A 46 -5.55 5.98 4.05
C ASN A 46 -6.10 6.82 2.90
N THR A 47 -7.06 7.69 3.21
CA THR A 47 -7.60 8.68 2.29
C THR A 47 -7.61 10.05 2.98
N PHE A 48 -6.97 11.03 2.35
CA PHE A 48 -6.91 12.42 2.81
C PHE A 48 -7.55 13.33 1.75
N GLY A 49 -8.79 13.74 2.01
CA GLY A 49 -9.60 14.56 1.11
C GLY A 49 -9.61 16.04 1.47
N PHE A 50 -9.97 16.87 0.50
CA PHE A 50 -10.14 18.32 0.70
C PHE A 50 -11.12 18.65 1.83
N GLY A 51 -10.90 19.79 2.48
CA GLY A 51 -11.71 20.21 3.64
C GLY A 51 -11.39 19.46 4.94
N GLY A 52 -10.27 18.71 4.98
CA GLY A 52 -9.81 18.02 6.17
C GLY A 52 -10.45 16.64 6.41
N HIS A 53 -10.97 16.01 5.36
CA HIS A 53 -11.54 14.67 5.47
C HIS A 53 -10.45 13.61 5.56
N ASN A 54 -10.26 13.04 6.74
CA ASN A 54 -9.27 11.99 6.98
C ASN A 54 -9.98 10.68 7.30
N VAL A 55 -9.74 9.63 6.50
CA VAL A 55 -10.34 8.32 6.69
C VAL A 55 -9.26 7.25 6.58
N THR A 56 -9.26 6.32 7.54
CA THR A 56 -8.41 5.14 7.53
C THR A 56 -9.28 3.88 7.66
N LEU A 57 -9.04 2.92 6.77
CA LEU A 57 -9.63 1.58 6.84
C LEU A 57 -8.51 0.56 7.08
N ILE A 58 -8.75 -0.37 8.00
CA ILE A 58 -7.90 -1.54 8.20
C ILE A 58 -8.71 -2.76 7.75
N CYS A 59 -8.11 -3.58 6.90
CA CYS A 59 -8.71 -4.84 6.45
C CYS A 59 -7.75 -5.99 6.74
N SER A 60 -8.33 -7.14 7.07
CA SER A 60 -7.59 -8.38 7.34
C SER A 60 -8.04 -9.46 6.37
N LYS A 61 -7.14 -10.39 6.06
CA LYS A 61 -7.50 -11.64 5.38
C LYS A 61 -8.57 -12.35 6.19
N TYR A 62 -9.63 -12.78 5.52
CA TYR A 62 -10.65 -13.61 6.14
C TYR A 62 -10.15 -15.05 6.22
N GLU A 63 -10.21 -15.65 7.41
CA GLU A 63 -9.68 -17.00 7.68
C GLU A 63 -10.77 -18.06 7.98
N GLY A 64 -12.05 -17.69 7.94
CA GLY A 64 -13.17 -18.56 8.31
C GLY A 64 -13.73 -18.24 9.69
#